data_AF-A0A1V4Y231-F1
#
_entry.id   AF-A0A1V4Y231-F1
#
_cell.length_a   1.000
_cell.length_b   1.000
_cell.length_c   1.000
_cell.angle_alpha   90.00
_cell.angle_beta   90.00
_cell.angle_gamma   90.00
#
_symmetry.space_group_name_H-M   'P 1'
#
loop_
_entity.id
_entity.type
_entity.pdbx_description
1 polymer ?
#
loop_
_entity_poly.entity_id
_entity_poly.type
_entity_poly.pdbx_seq_one_letter_code
_entity_poly.pdbx_strand_id
1 'polypeptide(L)'
;MIGVLSHEGEANVVGEFFELFKVPWEFCRGDRQYRVILSTRDDFEGRDAKLSILYNGGMTGYDASAQIDVRPLQTKRATCRYGGCELPLYGQVSELAAPGCAAKLESSRGETLAIGMDGNGRKTIRAGFDLFREIRFLLESGQPAGHARVPTLDLHIAMLRDWILGAGIPLVEVPPVPAGYDFACCLTHDIDFCGIRRHRLDHTTLGFLYRALWGSLRDALSGKCRWEKVRRNWKAALSLPAVYAGFVEDFWQPFKSYREAEKDLRSTFFVIPFREKAGSDGTNREDALRACRYDIDDVRMEVPGLLSQGCEIGVHGLDAWRDSASGRRELERIREATGESATGIRMHWLYFGDQSARMLEDAGYAYDSTAGYNEAVGYRCGTAQAFRPVGLEALLELPLIVQDTALFYPGRMGLTEEGAWPLILELLGHAKKHGGALTLNWHDRSLAPERLWGDFYAGLLRVLRNSGAWIDTASRAVRWFAKRRTVSFDGVSFSQGKVSLRVRSEKDESVPGLVVRVHTPENDRAAGPGPAAPQKKYLDVAFSNVLNAEFPI
;
A
#
# COMPACT_ATOMS: atom_id res chain seq x y z
N MET A 1 10.96 -18.72 17.13
CA MET A 1 11.30 -18.39 15.75
C MET A 1 10.48 -19.26 14.82
N ILE A 2 10.12 -18.72 13.65
CA ILE A 2 9.43 -19.44 12.58
C ILE A 2 10.50 -20.02 11.64
N GLY A 3 10.43 -21.31 11.35
CA GLY A 3 11.24 -21.95 10.30
C GLY A 3 10.42 -22.07 9.02
N VAL A 4 11.03 -21.77 7.87
CA VAL A 4 10.36 -21.84 6.56
C VAL A 4 10.96 -22.93 5.68
N LEU A 5 10.09 -23.76 5.10
CA LEU A 5 10.42 -24.71 4.04
C LEU A 5 9.70 -24.28 2.77
N SER A 6 10.45 -23.83 1.77
CA SER A 6 9.90 -23.36 0.50
C SER A 6 10.58 -24.03 -0.68
N HIS A 7 9.96 -23.95 -1.86
CA HIS A 7 10.59 -24.36 -3.10
C HIS A 7 11.74 -23.39 -3.46
N GLU A 8 12.73 -23.86 -4.25
CA GLU A 8 13.94 -23.08 -4.56
C GLU A 8 13.63 -21.72 -5.22
N GLY A 9 12.59 -21.66 -6.07
CA GLY A 9 12.18 -20.43 -6.74
C GLY A 9 11.42 -19.42 -5.86
N GLU A 10 11.15 -19.73 -4.59
CA GLU A 10 10.31 -18.91 -3.70
C GLU A 10 11.12 -18.01 -2.77
N ALA A 11 12.45 -18.16 -2.70
CA ALA A 11 13.27 -17.51 -1.68
C ALA A 11 13.07 -15.98 -1.60
N ASN A 12 12.96 -15.30 -2.75
CA ASN A 12 12.77 -13.85 -2.81
C ASN A 12 11.39 -13.41 -2.27
N VAL A 13 10.32 -14.12 -2.63
CA VAL A 13 8.97 -13.78 -2.16
C VAL A 13 8.78 -14.15 -0.68
N VAL A 14 9.41 -15.23 -0.22
CA VAL A 14 9.47 -15.57 1.21
C VAL A 14 10.14 -14.44 1.99
N GLY A 15 11.32 -14.00 1.52
CA GLY A 15 12.06 -12.91 2.12
C GLY A 15 11.21 -11.65 2.23
N GLU A 16 10.58 -11.24 1.13
CA GLU A 16 9.75 -10.05 1.11
C GLU A 16 8.49 -10.16 1.98
N PHE A 17 7.80 -11.30 1.97
CA PHE A 17 6.65 -11.53 2.85
C PHE A 17 7.02 -11.33 4.33
N PHE A 18 8.17 -11.86 4.75
CA PHE A 18 8.61 -11.70 6.13
C PHE A 18 9.21 -10.32 6.44
N GLU A 19 9.62 -9.53 5.45
CA GLU A 19 9.86 -8.10 5.66
C GLU A 19 8.56 -7.31 5.89
N LEU A 20 7.46 -7.70 5.23
CA LEU A 20 6.14 -7.13 5.46
C LEU A 20 5.56 -7.56 6.82
N PHE A 21 5.66 -8.83 7.18
CA PHE A 21 5.22 -9.33 8.50
C PHE A 21 6.13 -8.84 9.64
N LYS A 22 7.44 -8.78 9.38
CA LYS A 22 8.54 -8.41 10.29
C LYS A 22 8.50 -9.11 11.64
N VAL A 23 8.67 -10.42 11.60
CA VAL A 23 8.80 -11.34 12.74
C VAL A 23 10.14 -12.10 12.70
N PRO A 24 10.62 -12.68 13.80
CA PRO A 24 11.80 -13.54 13.77
C PRO A 24 11.55 -14.84 12.97
N TRP A 25 12.25 -15.00 11.85
CA TRP A 25 12.14 -16.14 10.95
C TRP A 25 13.49 -16.50 10.32
N GLU A 26 13.60 -17.70 9.77
CA GLU A 26 14.67 -18.12 8.87
C GLU A 26 14.24 -19.33 8.03
N PHE A 27 14.99 -19.66 6.97
CA PHE A 27 14.85 -20.97 6.31
C PHE A 27 15.28 -22.09 7.25
N CYS A 28 14.54 -23.19 7.24
CA CYS A 28 14.79 -24.33 8.12
C CYS A 28 16.19 -24.93 7.93
N ARG A 29 16.93 -25.09 9.03
CA ARG A 29 18.22 -25.79 9.10
C ARG A 29 18.07 -27.12 9.82
N GLY A 30 18.80 -28.15 9.40
CA GLY A 30 18.62 -29.52 9.89
C GLY A 30 18.99 -29.74 11.36
N ASP A 31 19.81 -28.87 11.92
CA ASP A 31 20.35 -28.90 13.29
C ASP A 31 19.55 -28.06 14.29
N ARG A 32 18.48 -27.39 13.86
CA ARG A 32 17.73 -26.43 14.69
C ARG A 32 16.28 -26.85 14.92
N GLN A 33 15.79 -26.59 16.12
CA GLN A 33 14.37 -26.75 16.47
C GLN A 33 13.60 -25.44 16.29
N TYR A 34 12.36 -25.54 15.81
CA TYR A 34 11.49 -24.40 15.53
C TYR A 34 10.19 -24.51 16.32
N ARG A 35 9.63 -23.38 16.77
CA ARG A 35 8.31 -23.40 17.43
C ARG A 35 7.17 -23.52 16.43
N VAL A 36 7.36 -22.90 15.27
CA VAL A 36 6.45 -22.91 14.13
C VAL A 36 7.26 -23.31 12.90
N ILE A 37 6.75 -24.26 12.11
CA ILE A 37 7.24 -24.55 10.77
C ILE A 37 6.15 -24.13 9.79
N LEU A 38 6.51 -23.29 8.83
CA LEU A 38 5.68 -22.91 7.70
C LEU A 38 6.25 -23.54 6.44
N SER A 39 5.46 -24.33 5.73
CA SER A 39 5.93 -25.11 4.59
C SER A 39 5.01 -24.94 3.38
N THR A 40 5.60 -24.78 2.19
CA THR A 40 4.92 -25.05 0.90
C THR A 40 5.25 -26.44 0.34
N ARG A 41 6.22 -27.12 0.97
CA ARG A 41 6.69 -28.47 0.63
C ARG A 41 6.11 -29.53 1.56
N ASP A 42 6.12 -30.78 1.12
CA ASP A 42 5.60 -31.93 1.85
C ASP A 42 6.65 -32.64 2.74
N ASP A 43 7.92 -32.23 2.68
CA ASP A 43 9.03 -32.76 3.49
C ASP A 43 9.18 -32.09 4.88
N PHE A 44 8.06 -31.64 5.44
CA PHE A 44 8.01 -31.08 6.80
C PHE A 44 7.82 -32.16 7.88
N GLU A 45 7.37 -33.36 7.50
CA GLU A 45 7.22 -34.50 8.40
C GLU A 45 8.57 -34.87 9.05
N GLY A 46 8.54 -35.21 10.35
CA GLY A 46 9.73 -35.58 11.12
C GLY A 46 10.47 -34.42 11.80
N ARG A 47 10.11 -33.17 11.52
CA ARG A 47 10.67 -32.00 12.22
C ARG A 47 9.91 -31.68 13.50
N ASP A 48 10.64 -31.36 14.57
CA ASP A 48 10.05 -31.06 15.88
C ASP A 48 9.60 -29.59 15.93
N ALA A 49 8.28 -29.37 15.91
CA ALA A 49 7.64 -28.07 16.10
C ALA A 49 6.31 -28.19 16.82
N LYS A 50 5.94 -27.14 17.56
CA LYS A 50 4.65 -27.06 18.27
C LYS A 50 3.49 -26.83 17.30
N LEU A 51 3.73 -26.07 16.23
CA LEU A 51 2.80 -25.83 15.14
C LEU A 51 3.50 -26.06 13.80
N SER A 52 2.90 -26.86 12.93
CA SER A 52 3.28 -26.97 11.51
C SER A 52 2.14 -26.47 10.64
N ILE A 53 2.44 -25.63 9.64
CA ILE A 53 1.45 -25.10 8.70
C ILE A 53 1.90 -25.47 7.29
N LEU A 54 1.14 -26.34 6.63
CA LEU A 54 1.36 -26.74 5.25
C LEU A 54 0.41 -25.97 4.32
N TYR A 55 0.96 -25.08 3.51
CA TYR A 55 0.27 -24.38 2.43
C TYR A 55 0.52 -25.10 1.11
N ASN A 56 -0.51 -25.70 0.52
CA ASN A 56 -0.38 -26.27 -0.81
C ASN A 56 -1.74 -26.33 -1.52
N GLY A 57 -1.82 -25.83 -2.74
CA GLY A 57 -3.04 -25.87 -3.54
C GLY A 57 -3.37 -27.26 -4.10
N GLY A 58 -2.41 -28.17 -4.16
CA GLY A 58 -2.56 -29.53 -4.68
C GLY A 58 -2.46 -30.60 -3.58
N MET A 59 -2.57 -31.86 -4.01
CA MET A 59 -2.37 -33.03 -3.15
C MET A 59 -0.87 -33.24 -2.89
N THR A 60 -0.53 -33.58 -1.66
CA THR A 60 0.84 -33.79 -1.17
C THR A 60 1.03 -35.20 -0.62
N GLY A 61 2.28 -35.65 -0.43
CA GLY A 61 2.55 -36.94 0.22
C GLY A 61 1.97 -37.04 1.64
N TYR A 62 1.95 -35.93 2.38
CA TYR A 62 1.36 -35.81 3.71
C TYR A 62 -0.15 -36.09 3.72
N ASP A 63 -0.87 -35.68 2.67
CA ASP A 63 -2.32 -35.83 2.63
C ASP A 63 -2.72 -37.32 2.65
N ALA A 64 -1.93 -38.19 2.00
CA ALA A 64 -2.15 -39.63 2.03
C ALA A 64 -1.87 -40.25 3.41
N SER A 65 -0.79 -39.82 4.10
CA SER A 65 -0.43 -40.34 5.43
C SER A 65 -1.45 -39.90 6.50
N ALA A 66 -1.98 -38.68 6.37
CA ALA A 66 -2.96 -38.08 7.28
C ALA A 66 -4.44 -38.35 6.91
N GLN A 67 -4.70 -39.15 5.87
CA GLN A 67 -6.07 -39.46 5.39
C GLN A 67 -6.91 -38.21 5.05
N ILE A 68 -6.27 -37.23 4.40
CA ILE A 68 -6.89 -35.98 3.96
C ILE A 68 -7.32 -36.14 2.50
N ASP A 69 -8.61 -35.99 2.24
CA ASP A 69 -9.15 -35.86 0.89
C ASP A 69 -8.94 -34.42 0.40
N VAL A 70 -8.33 -34.27 -0.78
CA VAL A 70 -7.98 -32.98 -1.39
C VAL A 70 -8.65 -32.88 -2.74
N ARG A 71 -9.57 -31.93 -2.88
CA ARG A 71 -10.35 -31.72 -4.10
C ARG A 71 -10.11 -30.32 -4.66
N PRO A 72 -9.38 -30.18 -5.77
CA PRO A 72 -9.21 -28.89 -6.44
C PRO A 72 -10.55 -28.26 -6.79
N LEU A 73 -10.75 -27.01 -6.39
CA LEU A 73 -11.93 -26.26 -6.75
C LEU A 73 -11.90 -25.95 -8.24
N GLN A 74 -13.05 -26.09 -8.89
CA GLN A 74 -13.20 -25.79 -10.33
C GLN A 74 -13.14 -24.27 -10.62
N THR A 75 -13.36 -23.44 -9.60
CA THR A 75 -13.27 -21.99 -9.75
C THR A 75 -11.81 -21.53 -9.77
N LYS A 76 -11.47 -20.67 -10.74
CA LYS A 76 -10.15 -20.04 -10.82
C LYS A 76 -9.93 -18.94 -9.78
N ARG A 77 -10.98 -18.53 -9.06
CA ARG A 77 -10.93 -17.50 -8.01
C ARG A 77 -11.89 -17.90 -6.90
N ALA A 78 -11.33 -18.35 -5.79
CA ALA A 78 -12.10 -18.63 -4.58
C ALA A 78 -12.11 -17.38 -3.69
N THR A 79 -13.15 -17.23 -2.89
CA THR A 79 -13.19 -16.22 -1.84
C THR A 79 -13.52 -16.88 -0.51
N CYS A 80 -12.99 -16.35 0.58
CA CYS A 80 -13.29 -16.79 1.94
C CYS A 80 -13.56 -15.59 2.83
N ARG A 81 -14.31 -15.79 3.92
CA ARG A 81 -14.56 -14.72 4.89
C ARG A 81 -13.49 -14.74 5.95
N TYR A 82 -12.74 -13.65 6.08
CA TYR A 82 -11.75 -13.50 7.12
C TYR A 82 -11.62 -12.04 7.57
N GLY A 83 -11.56 -11.80 8.87
CA GLY A 83 -11.36 -10.46 9.43
C GLY A 83 -12.44 -9.43 9.12
N GLY A 84 -13.66 -9.87 8.77
CA GLY A 84 -14.77 -9.02 8.33
C GLY A 84 -14.78 -8.71 6.82
N CYS A 85 -13.83 -9.24 6.06
CA CYS A 85 -13.67 -9.03 4.63
C CYS A 85 -13.95 -10.32 3.85
N GLU A 86 -14.31 -10.17 2.57
CA GLU A 86 -14.27 -11.26 1.61
C GLU A 86 -12.87 -11.31 0.98
N LEU A 87 -12.03 -12.20 1.48
CA LEU A 87 -10.65 -12.40 1.08
C LEU A 87 -10.59 -13.21 -0.22
N PRO A 88 -10.06 -12.65 -1.32
CA PRO A 88 -9.84 -13.39 -2.56
C PRO A 88 -8.57 -14.24 -2.52
N LEU A 89 -8.62 -15.41 -3.16
CA LEU A 89 -7.48 -16.29 -3.43
C LEU A 89 -7.29 -16.40 -4.95
N TYR A 90 -6.05 -16.22 -5.42
CA TYR A 90 -5.69 -16.06 -6.82
C TYR A 90 -4.99 -17.28 -7.44
N GLY A 91 -4.39 -18.12 -6.61
CA GLY A 91 -3.75 -19.36 -6.98
C GLY A 91 -4.73 -20.53 -7.11
N GLN A 92 -4.17 -21.73 -7.20
CA GLN A 92 -4.95 -22.96 -7.11
C GLN A 92 -5.44 -23.13 -5.67
N VAL A 93 -6.74 -23.43 -5.53
CA VAL A 93 -7.40 -23.66 -4.25
C VAL A 93 -8.06 -25.04 -4.25
N SER A 94 -7.94 -25.76 -3.15
CA SER A 94 -8.57 -27.07 -2.93
C SER A 94 -9.45 -27.05 -1.68
N GLU A 95 -10.57 -27.75 -1.77
CA GLU A 95 -11.34 -28.19 -0.60
C GLU A 95 -10.62 -29.35 0.09
N LEU A 96 -10.65 -29.34 1.42
CA LEU A 96 -10.02 -30.32 2.27
C LEU A 96 -11.07 -31.00 3.14
N ALA A 97 -11.02 -32.32 3.23
CA ALA A 97 -11.86 -33.09 4.15
C ALA A 97 -11.03 -34.18 4.84
N ALA A 98 -11.12 -34.24 6.16
CA ALA A 98 -10.44 -35.27 6.95
C ALA A 98 -11.26 -35.60 8.21
N PRO A 99 -11.34 -36.89 8.62
CA PRO A 99 -12.09 -37.28 9.81
C PRO A 99 -11.58 -36.59 11.08
N GLY A 100 -12.49 -36.07 11.91
CA GLY A 100 -12.15 -35.51 13.23
C GLY A 100 -11.36 -34.19 13.21
N CYS A 101 -11.23 -33.54 12.05
CA CYS A 101 -10.50 -32.28 11.91
C CYS A 101 -11.42 -31.06 12.09
N ALA A 102 -10.88 -29.97 12.64
CA ALA A 102 -11.61 -28.72 12.78
C ALA A 102 -11.34 -27.81 11.57
N ALA A 103 -12.38 -27.28 10.93
CA ALA A 103 -12.23 -26.25 9.92
C ALA A 103 -11.56 -25.00 10.51
N LYS A 104 -10.53 -24.50 9.82
CA LYS A 104 -9.79 -23.27 10.17
C LYS A 104 -10.12 -22.12 9.23
N LEU A 105 -10.54 -22.44 8.02
CA LEU A 105 -10.97 -21.46 7.02
C LEU A 105 -11.99 -22.13 6.10
N GLU A 106 -13.08 -21.41 5.84
CA GLU A 106 -14.13 -21.83 4.92
C GLU A 106 -14.29 -20.78 3.82
N SER A 107 -14.62 -21.24 2.62
CA SER A 107 -14.95 -20.37 1.52
C SER A 107 -16.29 -19.67 1.77
N SER A 108 -16.59 -18.63 0.98
CA SER A 108 -17.91 -17.99 0.96
C SER A 108 -19.05 -18.92 0.51
N ARG A 109 -18.73 -20.11 -0.02
CA ARG A 109 -19.69 -21.13 -0.47
C ARG A 109 -19.74 -22.35 0.46
N GLY A 110 -18.97 -22.37 1.54
CA GLY A 110 -18.96 -23.43 2.54
C GLY A 110 -17.96 -24.57 2.28
N GLU A 111 -17.07 -24.44 1.28
CA GLU A 111 -15.99 -25.40 1.09
C GLU A 111 -14.91 -25.19 2.17
N THR A 112 -14.40 -26.26 2.77
CA THR A 112 -13.35 -26.15 3.80
C THR A 112 -11.99 -25.95 3.13
N LEU A 113 -11.39 -24.76 3.28
CA LEU A 113 -10.13 -24.37 2.63
C LEU A 113 -8.90 -24.58 3.52
N ALA A 114 -9.09 -24.68 4.83
CA ALA A 114 -8.03 -25.05 5.76
C ALA A 114 -8.60 -25.89 6.90
N ILE A 115 -7.84 -26.91 7.33
CA ILE A 115 -8.19 -27.78 8.46
C ILE A 115 -7.06 -27.79 9.49
N GLY A 116 -7.43 -27.97 10.76
CA GLY A 116 -6.51 -28.16 11.87
C GLY A 116 -6.63 -29.57 12.44
N MET A 117 -5.49 -30.14 12.76
CA MET A 117 -5.30 -31.47 13.34
C MET A 117 -4.43 -31.38 14.58
N ASP A 118 -4.79 -32.12 15.63
CA ASP A 118 -3.98 -32.30 16.83
C ASP A 118 -3.44 -33.73 16.86
N GLY A 119 -2.13 -33.89 17.05
CA GLY A 119 -1.49 -35.21 17.09
C GLY A 119 -0.22 -35.21 17.95
N ASN A 120 -0.10 -36.14 18.89
CA ASN A 120 1.09 -36.31 19.76
C ASN A 120 1.58 -35.01 20.44
N GLY A 121 0.65 -34.13 20.85
CA GLY A 121 0.98 -32.83 21.47
C GLY A 121 1.43 -31.74 20.49
N ARG A 122 1.36 -31.99 19.18
CA ARG A 122 1.66 -31.04 18.10
C ARG A 122 0.37 -30.67 17.36
N LYS A 123 0.33 -29.44 16.85
CA LYS A 123 -0.75 -28.95 16.00
C LYS A 123 -0.29 -28.86 14.56
N THR A 124 -1.10 -29.33 13.63
CA THR A 124 -0.87 -29.15 12.19
C THR A 124 -2.04 -28.42 11.56
N ILE A 125 -1.75 -27.42 10.74
CA ILE A 125 -2.73 -26.76 9.88
C ILE A 125 -2.40 -27.10 8.43
N ARG A 126 -3.37 -27.62 7.70
CA ARG A 126 -3.29 -27.85 6.27
C ARG A 126 -4.17 -26.82 5.57
N ALA A 127 -3.59 -25.97 4.75
CA ALA A 127 -4.28 -24.95 3.95
C ALA A 127 -4.23 -25.32 2.48
N GLY A 128 -5.40 -25.43 1.84
CA GLY A 128 -5.60 -25.88 0.47
C GLY A 128 -5.22 -24.84 -0.59
N PHE A 129 -4.29 -23.93 -0.29
CA PHE A 129 -3.78 -22.91 -1.20
C PHE A 129 -2.32 -22.61 -0.86
N ASP A 130 -1.60 -21.99 -1.78
CA ASP A 130 -0.17 -21.68 -1.65
C ASP A 130 0.05 -20.21 -1.27
N LEU A 131 0.49 -19.96 -0.03
CA LEU A 131 0.70 -18.61 0.49
C LEU A 131 1.68 -17.81 -0.37
N PHE A 132 2.84 -18.36 -0.73
CA PHE A 132 3.88 -17.58 -1.42
C PHE A 132 3.52 -17.31 -2.87
N ARG A 133 2.70 -18.16 -3.48
CA ARG A 133 2.07 -17.89 -4.77
C ARG A 133 1.05 -16.76 -4.70
N GLU A 134 0.23 -16.69 -3.64
CA GLU A 134 -0.68 -15.56 -3.41
C GLU A 134 0.09 -14.25 -3.25
N ILE A 135 1.14 -14.23 -2.42
CA ILE A 135 1.94 -13.04 -2.17
C ILE A 135 2.63 -12.58 -3.46
N ARG A 136 3.22 -13.50 -4.23
CA ARG A 136 3.85 -13.16 -5.51
C ARG A 136 2.86 -12.49 -6.46
N PHE A 137 1.67 -13.07 -6.61
CA PHE A 137 0.62 -12.51 -7.46
C PHE A 137 0.26 -11.08 -7.03
N LEU A 138 0.09 -10.85 -5.74
CA LEU A 138 -0.24 -9.53 -5.19
C LEU A 138 0.86 -8.50 -5.43
N LEU A 139 2.13 -8.85 -5.26
CA LEU A 139 3.25 -7.91 -5.40
C LEU A 139 3.66 -7.67 -6.86
N GLU A 140 3.55 -8.66 -7.75
CA GLU A 140 3.98 -8.54 -9.16
C GLU A 140 2.84 -8.08 -10.09
N SER A 141 1.66 -8.71 -9.97
CA SER A 141 0.53 -8.44 -10.87
C SER A 141 -0.44 -7.43 -10.26
N GLY A 142 -0.66 -7.54 -8.95
CA GLY A 142 -1.68 -6.81 -8.23
C GLY A 142 -3.07 -7.45 -8.39
N GLN A 143 -3.92 -7.24 -7.40
CA GLN A 143 -5.27 -7.74 -7.44
C GLN A 143 -6.15 -6.98 -8.45
N PRO A 144 -7.20 -7.60 -9.01
CA PRO A 144 -8.15 -6.90 -9.88
C PRO A 144 -8.92 -5.80 -9.14
N ALA A 145 -9.33 -4.75 -9.85
CA ALA A 145 -10.08 -3.62 -9.30
C ALA A 145 -11.35 -4.01 -8.52
N GLY A 146 -12.00 -5.12 -8.90
CA GLY A 146 -13.17 -5.64 -8.18
C GLY A 146 -12.88 -6.05 -6.73
N HIS A 147 -11.62 -6.30 -6.38
CA HIS A 147 -11.17 -6.58 -5.02
C HIS A 147 -10.41 -5.43 -4.38
N ALA A 148 -10.27 -4.26 -5.04
CA ALA A 148 -9.39 -3.16 -4.62
C ALA A 148 -9.52 -2.79 -3.13
N ARG A 149 -10.72 -2.86 -2.55
CA ARG A 149 -10.96 -2.45 -1.15
C ARG A 149 -10.33 -3.39 -0.12
N VAL A 150 -9.96 -4.61 -0.50
CA VAL A 150 -9.50 -5.65 0.42
C VAL A 150 -7.97 -5.60 0.53
N PRO A 151 -7.37 -5.38 1.73
CA PRO A 151 -5.93 -5.47 1.92
C PRO A 151 -5.51 -6.95 2.04
N THR A 152 -5.61 -7.69 0.93
CA THR A 152 -5.50 -9.17 0.89
C THR A 152 -4.20 -9.69 1.51
N LEU A 153 -3.06 -9.05 1.25
CA LEU A 153 -1.76 -9.43 1.80
C LEU A 153 -1.73 -9.24 3.31
N ASP A 154 -2.19 -8.07 3.79
CA ASP A 154 -2.22 -7.79 5.23
C ASP A 154 -3.19 -8.72 5.97
N LEU A 155 -4.25 -9.20 5.30
CA LEU A 155 -5.14 -10.23 5.83
C LEU A 155 -4.49 -11.62 5.89
N HIS A 156 -3.66 -12.00 4.93
CA HIS A 156 -2.85 -13.23 5.04
C HIS A 156 -1.87 -13.17 6.22
N ILE A 157 -1.23 -12.03 6.44
CA ILE A 157 -0.38 -11.79 7.62
C ILE A 157 -1.21 -11.93 8.91
N ALA A 158 -2.40 -11.32 8.96
CA ALA A 158 -3.30 -11.45 10.10
C ALA A 158 -3.73 -12.89 10.36
N MET A 159 -4.07 -13.64 9.32
CA MET A 159 -4.47 -15.04 9.42
C MET A 159 -3.36 -15.91 9.98
N LEU A 160 -2.13 -15.74 9.48
CA LEU A 160 -0.97 -16.46 9.99
C LEU A 160 -0.69 -16.14 11.46
N ARG A 161 -0.79 -14.86 11.85
CA ARG A 161 -0.65 -14.42 13.24
C ARG A 161 -1.68 -15.11 14.14
N ASP A 162 -2.95 -15.11 13.74
CA ASP A 162 -4.04 -15.73 14.51
C ASP A 162 -3.85 -17.24 14.66
N TRP A 163 -3.39 -17.93 13.60
CA TRP A 163 -3.10 -19.36 13.66
C TRP A 163 -1.95 -19.69 14.61
N ILE A 164 -0.90 -18.86 14.64
CA ILE A 164 0.22 -19.01 15.59
C ILE A 164 -0.26 -18.78 17.03
N LEU A 165 -1.01 -17.71 17.27
CA LEU A 165 -1.53 -17.39 18.61
C LEU A 165 -2.53 -18.43 19.10
N GLY A 166 -3.43 -18.91 18.23
CA GLY A 166 -4.38 -20.00 18.53
C GLY A 166 -3.71 -21.36 18.80
N ALA A 167 -2.44 -21.53 18.40
CA ALA A 167 -1.62 -22.67 18.80
C ALA A 167 -0.96 -22.48 20.18
N GLY A 168 -1.22 -21.38 20.89
CA GLY A 168 -0.61 -21.10 22.18
C GLY A 168 0.86 -20.70 22.04
N ILE A 169 1.25 -20.06 20.94
CA ILE A 169 2.63 -19.64 20.68
C ILE A 169 2.67 -18.10 20.71
N PRO A 170 3.35 -17.47 21.70
CA PRO A 170 3.53 -16.03 21.69
C PRO A 170 4.39 -15.60 20.51
N LEU A 171 4.11 -14.39 20.02
CA LEU A 171 4.72 -13.83 18.83
C LEU A 171 5.27 -12.43 19.12
N VAL A 172 6.44 -12.12 18.57
CA VAL A 172 7.01 -10.77 18.58
C VAL A 172 7.12 -10.30 17.13
N GLU A 173 6.68 -9.08 16.86
CA GLU A 173 6.76 -8.45 15.55
C GLU A 173 7.16 -6.97 15.67
N VAL A 174 7.56 -6.37 14.56
CA VAL A 174 7.61 -4.91 14.41
C VAL A 174 6.50 -4.52 13.45
N PRO A 175 5.32 -4.04 13.90
CA PRO A 175 4.23 -3.71 12.99
C PRO A 175 4.62 -2.55 12.05
N PRO A 176 3.94 -2.39 10.90
CA PRO A 176 4.18 -1.28 9.97
C PRO A 176 3.53 0.02 10.49
N VAL A 177 3.79 0.36 11.75
CA VAL A 177 3.23 1.51 12.47
C VAL A 177 4.37 2.34 13.08
N PRO A 178 4.55 3.61 12.67
CA PRO A 178 5.52 4.51 13.27
C PRO A 178 5.23 4.74 14.76
N ALA A 179 6.26 4.79 15.60
CA ALA A 179 6.09 4.99 17.04
C ALA A 179 5.35 6.31 17.34
N GLY A 180 4.27 6.24 18.12
CA GLY A 180 3.43 7.38 18.47
C GLY A 180 2.25 7.63 17.52
N TYR A 181 2.07 6.80 16.49
CA TYR A 181 1.04 6.92 15.47
C TYR A 181 0.29 5.60 15.29
N ASP A 182 -0.83 5.63 14.56
CA ASP A 182 -1.60 4.43 14.20
C ASP A 182 -1.25 3.92 12.79
N PHE A 183 -0.86 4.82 11.88
CA PHE A 183 -0.46 4.54 10.50
C PHE A 183 0.28 5.76 9.89
N ALA A 184 0.88 5.59 8.72
CA ALA A 184 1.46 6.70 7.94
C ALA A 184 0.48 7.19 6.86
N CYS A 185 0.59 8.44 6.43
CA CYS A 185 -0.19 8.98 5.32
C CYS A 185 0.68 9.88 4.45
N CYS A 186 0.61 9.68 3.14
CA CYS A 186 1.37 10.46 2.17
C CYS A 186 0.40 11.27 1.31
N LEU A 187 0.47 12.60 1.42
CA LEU A 187 -0.21 13.51 0.51
C LEU A 187 0.66 13.65 -0.73
N THR A 188 0.14 13.24 -1.89
CA THR A 188 0.89 13.33 -3.14
C THR A 188 0.08 14.00 -4.24
N HIS A 189 0.76 14.69 -5.14
CA HIS A 189 0.15 15.49 -6.21
C HIS A 189 0.86 15.25 -7.53
N ASP A 190 0.14 14.70 -8.49
CA ASP A 190 0.62 14.60 -9.86
C ASP A 190 0.34 15.91 -10.59
N ILE A 191 1.42 16.55 -11.07
CA ILE A 191 1.35 17.86 -11.73
C ILE A 191 1.33 17.66 -13.25
N ASP A 192 0.13 17.44 -13.78
CA ASP A 192 -0.06 17.29 -15.23
C ASP A 192 -0.11 18.65 -15.93
N PHE A 193 -0.70 19.65 -15.29
CA PHE A 193 -0.84 21.00 -15.82
C PHE A 193 -0.35 22.04 -14.81
N CYS A 194 0.15 23.15 -15.34
CA CYS A 194 0.55 24.28 -14.51
C CYS A 194 0.27 25.57 -15.29
N GLY A 195 -0.79 26.28 -14.86
CA GLY A 195 -1.30 27.49 -15.49
C GLY A 195 -2.14 27.24 -16.74
N ILE A 196 -3.42 27.63 -16.72
CA ILE A 196 -4.27 27.62 -17.91
C ILE A 196 -3.74 28.56 -18.99
N ARG A 197 -2.97 29.60 -18.62
CA ARG A 197 -2.32 30.52 -19.57
C ARG A 197 -1.38 29.83 -20.55
N ARG A 198 -0.84 28.65 -20.22
CA ARG A 198 0.03 27.86 -21.10
C ARG A 198 -0.75 27.11 -22.17
N HIS A 199 -2.06 27.02 -22.02
CA HIS A 199 -3.00 26.44 -22.97
C HIS A 199 -3.74 27.55 -23.69
N ARG A 200 -3.93 27.49 -25.00
CA ARG A 200 -4.69 28.50 -25.77
C ARG A 200 -6.01 27.89 -26.22
N LEU A 201 -6.40 28.03 -27.49
CA LEU A 201 -7.57 27.34 -28.05
C LEU A 201 -7.25 25.87 -28.38
N ASP A 202 -6.71 25.14 -27.40
CA ASP A 202 -6.38 23.72 -27.52
C ASP A 202 -7.46 22.83 -26.85
N HIS A 203 -7.28 21.52 -26.97
CA HIS A 203 -8.20 20.54 -26.38
C HIS A 203 -8.35 20.70 -24.86
N THR A 204 -7.30 21.13 -24.16
CA THR A 204 -7.31 21.32 -22.70
C THR A 204 -8.22 22.47 -22.31
N THR A 205 -8.09 23.63 -22.95
CA THR A 205 -8.94 24.80 -22.67
C THR A 205 -10.38 24.57 -23.14
N LEU A 206 -10.59 23.94 -24.30
CA LEU A 206 -11.93 23.58 -24.76
C LEU A 206 -12.60 22.59 -23.80
N GLY A 207 -11.85 21.59 -23.32
CA GLY A 207 -12.30 20.65 -22.31
C GLY A 207 -12.63 21.33 -20.99
N PHE A 208 -11.81 22.30 -20.55
CA PHE A 208 -12.09 23.12 -19.38
C PHE A 208 -13.41 23.88 -19.54
N LEU A 209 -13.60 24.61 -20.64
CA LEU A 209 -14.84 25.37 -20.90
C LEU A 209 -16.06 24.45 -20.93
N TYR A 210 -15.96 23.30 -21.58
CA TYR A 210 -17.03 22.32 -21.62
C TYR A 210 -17.40 21.82 -20.21
N ARG A 211 -16.41 21.38 -19.41
CA ARG A 211 -16.65 20.89 -18.05
C ARG A 211 -17.16 21.98 -17.11
N ALA A 212 -16.57 23.18 -17.18
CA ALA A 212 -16.95 24.30 -16.35
C ALA A 212 -18.36 24.79 -16.66
N LEU A 213 -18.73 24.97 -17.94
CA LEU A 213 -20.04 25.50 -18.34
C LEU A 213 -21.13 24.41 -18.33
N TRP A 214 -20.96 23.38 -19.15
CA TRP A 214 -21.98 22.34 -19.37
C TRP A 214 -21.86 21.18 -18.41
N GLY A 215 -20.64 20.71 -18.13
CA GLY A 215 -20.40 19.58 -17.21
C GLY A 215 -20.99 19.84 -15.84
N SER A 216 -20.62 20.96 -15.21
CA SER A 216 -21.12 21.32 -13.88
C SER A 216 -22.61 21.63 -13.84
N LEU A 217 -23.18 22.20 -14.91
CA LEU A 217 -24.64 22.39 -15.02
C LEU A 217 -25.35 21.03 -15.04
N ARG A 218 -24.88 20.10 -15.88
CA ARG A 218 -25.41 18.73 -15.95
C ARG A 218 -25.29 18.03 -14.60
N ASP A 219 -24.15 18.14 -13.95
CA ASP A 219 -23.90 17.48 -12.67
C ASP A 219 -24.80 18.07 -11.57
N ALA A 220 -25.04 19.39 -11.56
CA ALA A 220 -26.00 20.02 -10.64
C ALA A 220 -27.45 19.61 -10.89
N LEU A 221 -27.87 19.55 -12.16
CA LEU A 221 -29.20 19.07 -12.55
C LEU A 221 -29.43 17.60 -12.17
N SER A 222 -28.37 16.78 -12.19
CA SER A 222 -28.39 15.38 -11.74
C SER A 222 -28.22 15.21 -10.22
N GLY A 223 -28.13 16.29 -9.45
CA GLY A 223 -27.95 16.26 -8.00
C GLY A 223 -26.53 15.86 -7.53
N LYS A 224 -25.57 15.72 -8.45
CA LYS A 224 -24.19 15.30 -8.13
C LYS A 224 -23.32 16.42 -7.56
N CYS A 225 -23.68 17.68 -7.79
CA CYS A 225 -22.96 18.82 -7.22
C CYS A 225 -23.88 19.99 -6.86
N ARG A 226 -23.43 20.84 -5.94
CA ARG A 226 -24.16 22.04 -5.49
C ARG A 226 -24.11 23.16 -6.54
N TRP A 227 -25.18 23.94 -6.67
CA TRP A 227 -25.27 25.10 -7.58
C TRP A 227 -24.18 26.17 -7.34
N GLU A 228 -23.64 26.25 -6.13
CA GLU A 228 -22.48 27.11 -5.85
C GLU A 228 -21.26 26.76 -6.70
N LYS A 229 -21.01 25.47 -6.96
CA LYS A 229 -19.91 25.02 -7.83
C LYS A 229 -20.13 25.44 -9.28
N VAL A 230 -21.37 25.41 -9.76
CA VAL A 230 -21.74 25.93 -11.09
C VAL A 230 -21.39 27.41 -11.20
N ARG A 231 -21.80 28.22 -10.22
CA ARG A 231 -21.48 29.65 -10.18
C ARG A 231 -19.97 29.91 -10.18
N ARG A 232 -19.20 29.17 -9.39
CA ARG A 232 -17.72 29.28 -9.33
C ARG A 232 -17.09 28.90 -10.67
N ASN A 233 -17.54 27.83 -11.29
CA ASN A 233 -17.05 27.38 -12.60
C ASN A 233 -17.39 28.38 -13.72
N TRP A 234 -18.62 28.88 -13.77
CA TRP A 234 -19.02 29.88 -14.76
C TRP A 234 -18.26 31.18 -14.58
N LYS A 235 -18.04 31.63 -13.33
CA LYS A 235 -17.19 32.79 -13.05
C LYS A 235 -15.78 32.59 -13.60
N ALA A 236 -15.17 31.42 -13.37
CA ALA A 236 -13.84 31.10 -13.88
C ALA A 236 -13.80 31.10 -15.42
N ALA A 237 -14.77 30.44 -16.06
CA ALA A 237 -14.89 30.41 -17.52
C ALA A 237 -15.04 31.81 -18.14
N LEU A 238 -15.87 32.67 -17.53
CA LEU A 238 -16.06 34.06 -17.98
C LEU A 238 -14.84 34.95 -17.71
N SER A 239 -14.05 34.66 -16.67
CA SER A 239 -12.81 35.39 -16.38
C SER A 239 -11.63 35.02 -17.28
N LEU A 240 -11.75 33.96 -18.08
CA LEU A 240 -10.65 33.40 -18.85
C LEU A 240 -9.92 34.43 -19.77
N PRO A 241 -10.61 35.35 -20.47
CA PRO A 241 -9.92 36.41 -21.21
C PRO A 241 -9.08 37.33 -20.33
N ALA A 242 -9.55 37.68 -19.14
CA ALA A 242 -8.82 38.50 -18.18
C ALA A 242 -7.64 37.74 -17.55
N VAL A 243 -7.77 36.42 -17.38
CA VAL A 243 -6.66 35.54 -17.00
C VAL A 243 -5.59 35.55 -18.09
N TYR A 244 -5.95 35.37 -19.36
CA TYR A 244 -4.98 35.42 -20.47
C TYR A 244 -4.32 36.80 -20.64
N ALA A 245 -5.07 37.88 -20.39
CA ALA A 245 -4.55 39.25 -20.44
C ALA A 245 -3.66 39.61 -19.24
N GLY A 246 -3.56 38.76 -18.21
CA GLY A 246 -2.75 39.01 -17.03
C GLY A 246 -3.45 39.82 -15.92
N PHE A 247 -4.70 40.26 -16.13
CA PHE A 247 -5.45 41.09 -15.17
C PHE A 247 -6.01 40.31 -13.98
N VAL A 248 -6.25 39.01 -14.16
CA VAL A 248 -6.72 38.10 -13.10
C VAL A 248 -5.71 36.99 -12.94
N GLU A 249 -5.41 36.60 -11.70
CA GLU A 249 -4.52 35.48 -11.40
C GLU A 249 -5.00 34.19 -12.07
N ASP A 250 -4.07 33.37 -12.54
CA ASP A 250 -4.38 32.07 -13.10
C ASP A 250 -4.93 31.15 -12.00
N PHE A 251 -6.03 30.45 -12.25
CA PHE A 251 -6.67 29.58 -11.27
C PHE A 251 -6.15 28.14 -11.29
N TRP A 252 -5.24 27.79 -12.22
CA TRP A 252 -4.50 26.51 -12.24
C TRP A 252 -3.10 26.70 -11.65
N GLN A 253 -3.07 27.03 -10.35
CA GLN A 253 -1.85 27.26 -9.57
C GLN A 253 -1.73 26.19 -8.48
N PRO A 254 -1.34 24.95 -8.83
CA PRO A 254 -1.42 23.81 -7.93
C PRO A 254 -0.54 23.99 -6.68
N PHE A 255 0.71 24.41 -6.86
CA PHE A 255 1.64 24.60 -5.73
C PHE A 255 1.10 25.58 -4.69
N LYS A 256 0.61 26.74 -5.13
CA LYS A 256 -0.04 27.72 -4.23
C LYS A 256 -1.28 27.12 -3.54
N SER A 257 -2.17 26.50 -4.34
CA SER A 257 -3.45 25.99 -3.85
C SER A 257 -3.29 24.89 -2.80
N TYR A 258 -2.38 23.96 -3.01
CA TYR A 258 -2.11 22.89 -2.05
C TYR A 258 -1.39 23.40 -0.81
N ARG A 259 -0.41 24.30 -0.95
CA ARG A 259 0.23 24.95 0.22
C ARG A 259 -0.78 25.68 1.12
N GLU A 260 -1.77 26.36 0.52
CA GLU A 260 -2.84 27.02 1.27
C GLU A 260 -3.78 26.03 1.97
N ALA A 261 -4.12 24.92 1.31
CA ALA A 261 -5.00 23.89 1.87
C ALA A 261 -4.33 23.07 2.99
N GLU A 262 -3.06 22.71 2.79
CA GLU A 262 -2.28 21.82 3.64
C GLU A 262 -1.61 22.54 4.80
N LYS A 263 -1.24 23.81 4.61
CA LYS A 263 -0.61 24.71 5.59
C LYS A 263 0.74 24.19 6.09
N ASP A 264 0.70 23.46 7.20
CA ASP A 264 1.85 22.95 7.96
C ASP A 264 2.19 21.50 7.60
N LEU A 265 1.32 20.83 6.83
CA LEU A 265 1.57 19.47 6.36
C LEU A 265 2.58 19.47 5.22
N ARG A 266 3.28 18.34 5.09
CA ARG A 266 4.22 18.08 4.01
C ARG A 266 3.58 17.15 2.99
N SER A 267 3.90 17.39 1.73
CA SER A 267 3.39 16.61 0.60
C SER A 267 4.49 16.36 -0.44
N THR A 268 4.26 15.39 -1.31
CA THR A 268 5.15 15.07 -2.43
C THR A 268 4.50 15.50 -3.75
N PHE A 269 5.19 16.33 -4.52
CA PHE A 269 4.76 16.76 -5.85
C PHE A 269 5.51 15.97 -6.91
N PHE A 270 4.81 15.13 -7.67
CA PHE A 270 5.40 14.47 -8.84
C PHE A 270 5.27 15.40 -10.04
N VAL A 271 6.41 15.85 -10.59
CA VAL A 271 6.47 16.88 -11.63
C VAL A 271 7.01 16.29 -12.92
N ILE A 272 6.38 16.64 -14.05
CA ILE A 272 6.80 16.16 -15.36
C ILE A 272 8.12 16.88 -15.75
N PRO A 273 9.16 16.11 -16.13
CA PRO A 273 10.49 16.68 -16.33
C PRO A 273 10.64 17.47 -17.63
N PHE A 274 9.81 17.20 -18.64
CA PHE A 274 9.98 17.75 -19.99
C PHE A 274 8.67 18.28 -20.58
N ARG A 275 8.72 19.50 -21.11
CA ARG A 275 7.65 20.05 -21.96
C ARG A 275 7.49 19.26 -23.26
N GLU A 276 6.25 19.12 -23.71
CA GLU A 276 5.84 18.62 -25.04
C GLU A 276 6.28 17.19 -25.37
N LYS A 277 6.78 16.46 -24.38
CA LYS A 277 7.02 15.02 -24.50
C LYS A 277 5.83 14.27 -23.95
N ALA A 278 5.11 13.60 -24.84
CA ALA A 278 4.09 12.65 -24.44
C ALA A 278 4.73 11.40 -23.82
N GLY A 279 5.87 10.96 -24.37
CA GLY A 279 6.38 9.61 -24.17
C GLY A 279 5.49 8.56 -24.84
N SER A 280 5.85 7.29 -24.72
CA SER A 280 5.16 6.21 -25.43
C SER A 280 3.98 5.61 -24.64
N ASP A 281 2.93 5.23 -25.37
CA ASP A 281 1.75 4.49 -24.91
C ASP A 281 1.95 2.97 -24.75
N GLY A 282 3.20 2.50 -24.85
CA GLY A 282 3.54 1.06 -24.79
C GLY A 282 3.47 0.33 -26.12
N THR A 283 2.92 0.93 -27.18
CA THR A 283 2.94 0.40 -28.56
C THR A 283 3.94 1.13 -29.46
N ASN A 284 4.85 1.91 -28.88
CA ASN A 284 5.73 2.87 -29.56
C ASN A 284 4.98 3.99 -30.30
N ARG A 285 3.70 4.21 -29.99
CA ARG A 285 2.97 5.40 -30.41
C ARG A 285 3.03 6.43 -29.29
N GLU A 286 2.99 7.69 -29.67
CA GLU A 286 2.86 8.80 -28.73
C GLU A 286 1.39 9.16 -28.61
N ASP A 287 0.85 9.15 -27.39
CA ASP A 287 -0.44 9.79 -27.13
C ASP A 287 -0.19 11.27 -26.85
N ALA A 288 -0.36 12.10 -27.88
CA ALA A 288 -0.13 13.54 -27.79
C ALA A 288 -0.94 14.22 -26.67
N LEU A 289 -2.02 13.60 -26.17
CA LEU A 289 -2.79 14.10 -25.03
C LEU A 289 -2.04 13.99 -23.69
N ARG A 290 -1.01 13.14 -23.63
CA ARG A 290 -0.15 12.94 -22.46
C ARG A 290 0.99 13.97 -22.39
N ALA A 291 1.20 14.75 -23.44
CA ALA A 291 2.24 15.78 -23.47
C ALA A 291 1.83 17.02 -22.66
N CYS A 292 2.70 17.44 -21.75
CA CYS A 292 2.44 18.61 -20.91
C CYS A 292 3.01 19.90 -21.50
N ARG A 293 2.37 21.03 -21.21
CA ARG A 293 2.76 22.36 -21.76
C ARG A 293 3.73 23.12 -20.85
N TYR A 294 4.36 22.45 -19.90
CA TYR A 294 5.36 23.03 -19.03
C TYR A 294 6.57 22.12 -18.86
N ASP A 295 7.70 22.71 -18.51
CA ASP A 295 8.93 22.05 -18.12
C ASP A 295 9.22 22.31 -16.63
N ILE A 296 10.02 21.47 -15.96
CA ILE A 296 10.41 21.72 -14.56
C ILE A 296 11.03 23.12 -14.37
N ASP A 297 11.78 23.63 -15.35
CA ASP A 297 12.35 24.98 -15.27
C ASP A 297 11.27 26.07 -15.24
N ASP A 298 10.09 25.83 -15.82
CA ASP A 298 8.96 26.77 -15.81
C ASP A 298 8.31 26.89 -14.41
N VAL A 299 8.61 25.98 -13.49
CA VAL A 299 8.10 25.97 -12.10
C VAL A 299 9.23 26.08 -11.07
N ARG A 300 10.46 26.35 -11.52
CA ARG A 300 11.66 26.45 -10.67
C ARG A 300 11.54 27.46 -9.53
N MET A 301 10.74 28.52 -9.71
CA MET A 301 10.50 29.52 -8.66
C MET A 301 9.69 28.99 -7.48
N GLU A 302 8.91 27.92 -7.68
CA GLU A 302 8.13 27.26 -6.61
C GLU A 302 9.01 26.32 -5.77
N VAL A 303 10.07 25.77 -6.36
CA VAL A 303 10.93 24.74 -5.78
C VAL A 303 11.49 25.15 -4.40
N PRO A 304 12.13 26.31 -4.21
CA PRO A 304 12.65 26.69 -2.89
C PRO A 304 11.54 26.81 -1.83
N GLY A 305 10.35 27.28 -2.23
CA GLY A 305 9.20 27.41 -1.34
C GLY A 305 8.73 26.05 -0.83
N LEU A 306 8.59 25.07 -1.72
CA LEU A 306 8.21 23.70 -1.39
C LEU A 306 9.25 23.02 -0.49
N LEU A 307 10.53 23.10 -0.86
CA LEU A 307 11.61 22.48 -0.09
C LEU A 307 11.74 23.11 1.31
N SER A 308 11.55 24.44 1.44
CA SER A 308 11.59 25.13 2.74
C SER A 308 10.46 24.71 3.69
N GLN A 309 9.33 24.25 3.15
CA GLN A 309 8.23 23.68 3.93
C GLN A 309 8.45 22.19 4.27
N GLY A 310 9.50 21.58 3.73
CA GLY A 310 9.79 20.16 3.87
C GLY A 310 8.95 19.27 2.95
N CYS A 311 8.36 19.84 1.88
CA CYS A 311 7.74 19.07 0.82
C CYS A 311 8.81 18.44 -0.09
N GLU A 312 8.42 17.40 -0.80
CA GLU A 312 9.28 16.66 -1.73
C GLU A 312 8.88 16.95 -3.18
N ILE A 313 9.85 16.91 -4.09
CA ILE A 313 9.60 16.95 -5.54
C ILE A 313 10.13 15.67 -6.18
N GLY A 314 9.21 14.82 -6.62
CA GLY A 314 9.49 13.57 -7.32
C GLY A 314 9.36 13.72 -8.84
N VAL A 315 9.79 12.69 -9.57
CA VAL A 315 9.60 12.62 -11.03
C VAL A 315 8.18 12.13 -11.34
N HIS A 316 7.46 12.84 -12.20
CA HIS A 316 6.30 12.28 -12.88
C HIS A 316 6.72 11.71 -14.23
N GLY A 317 6.97 10.40 -14.26
CA GLY A 317 7.73 9.74 -15.32
C GLY A 317 6.98 9.64 -16.65
N LEU A 318 7.72 9.62 -17.76
CA LEU A 318 7.17 9.47 -19.11
C LEU A 318 7.53 8.11 -19.73
N ASP A 319 8.83 7.84 -19.90
CA ASP A 319 9.37 6.62 -20.51
C ASP A 319 10.26 5.81 -19.56
N ALA A 320 10.45 6.27 -18.32
CA ALA A 320 11.24 5.58 -17.29
C ALA A 320 10.79 4.13 -17.03
N TRP A 321 9.49 3.84 -17.18
CA TRP A 321 8.91 2.51 -17.00
C TRP A 321 9.40 1.46 -18.01
N ARG A 322 9.99 1.86 -19.12
CA ARG A 322 10.35 0.95 -20.22
C ARG A 322 11.82 1.01 -20.64
N ASP A 323 12.52 2.08 -20.27
CA ASP A 323 13.92 2.29 -20.63
C ASP A 323 14.67 3.00 -19.50
N SER A 324 15.65 2.31 -18.91
CA SER A 324 16.45 2.86 -17.81
C SER A 324 17.28 4.08 -18.23
N ALA A 325 17.68 4.21 -19.51
CA ALA A 325 18.39 5.38 -19.99
C ALA A 325 17.48 6.62 -20.03
N SER A 326 16.23 6.47 -20.47
CA SER A 326 15.19 7.49 -20.37
C SER A 326 14.90 7.83 -18.91
N GLY A 327 14.77 6.81 -18.06
CA GLY A 327 14.61 6.96 -16.61
C GLY A 327 15.72 7.81 -15.98
N ARG A 328 16.99 7.56 -16.32
CA ARG A 328 18.13 8.38 -15.83
C ARG A 328 18.02 9.84 -16.26
N ARG A 329 17.68 10.10 -17.53
CA ARG A 329 17.52 11.48 -18.02
C ARG A 329 16.38 12.23 -17.34
N GLU A 330 15.25 11.57 -17.13
CA GLU A 330 14.11 12.14 -16.39
C GLU A 330 14.48 12.45 -14.93
N LEU A 331 15.20 11.54 -14.28
CA LEU A 331 15.71 11.69 -12.92
C LEU A 331 16.70 12.85 -12.79
N GLU A 332 17.73 12.87 -13.65
CA GLU A 332 18.76 13.93 -13.68
C GLU A 332 18.11 15.30 -13.88
N ARG A 333 17.12 15.41 -14.76
CA ARG A 333 16.41 16.67 -15.02
C ARG A 333 15.73 17.24 -13.78
N ILE A 334 15.07 16.41 -12.97
CA ILE A 334 14.48 16.86 -11.71
C ILE A 334 15.56 17.16 -10.67
N ARG A 335 16.59 16.31 -10.55
CA ARG A 335 17.70 16.53 -9.59
C ARG A 335 18.43 17.84 -9.85
N GLU A 336 18.65 18.23 -11.10
CA GLU A 336 19.26 19.52 -11.45
C GLU A 336 18.42 20.72 -10.98
N ALA A 337 17.10 20.58 -10.96
CA ALA A 337 16.19 21.64 -10.55
C ALA A 337 16.01 21.71 -9.04
N THR A 338 16.03 20.56 -8.34
CA THR A 338 15.72 20.45 -6.90
C THR A 338 16.96 20.37 -6.01
N GLY A 339 18.07 19.85 -6.52
CA GLY A 339 19.27 19.55 -5.74
C GLY A 339 19.15 18.30 -4.85
N GLU A 340 18.06 17.54 -4.93
CA GLU A 340 17.85 16.34 -4.12
C GLU A 340 18.64 15.14 -4.70
N SER A 341 19.29 14.36 -3.84
CA SER A 341 20.09 13.20 -4.27
C SER A 341 19.28 11.91 -4.36
N ALA A 342 18.23 11.77 -3.56
CA ALA A 342 17.32 10.63 -3.57
C ALA A 342 15.93 11.11 -3.96
N THR A 343 15.45 10.65 -5.12
CA THR A 343 14.19 11.12 -5.72
C THR A 343 13.33 9.92 -6.07
N GLY A 344 12.06 9.97 -5.71
CA GLY A 344 11.08 8.98 -6.13
C GLY A 344 10.43 9.29 -7.46
N ILE A 345 9.64 8.34 -7.95
CA ILE A 345 8.89 8.46 -9.19
C ILE A 345 7.44 8.03 -9.00
N ARG A 346 6.55 8.63 -9.80
CA ARG A 346 5.26 8.03 -10.17
C ARG A 346 5.08 8.17 -11.67
N MET A 347 4.75 7.09 -12.36
CA MET A 347 4.56 7.12 -13.81
C MET A 347 3.29 7.86 -14.20
N HIS A 348 3.37 8.74 -15.20
CA HIS A 348 2.21 9.44 -15.76
C HIS A 348 1.19 8.44 -16.31
N TRP A 349 -0.06 8.55 -15.86
CA TRP A 349 -1.18 7.61 -16.09
C TRP A 349 -0.96 6.20 -15.55
N LEU A 350 -0.03 6.03 -14.61
CA LEU A 350 0.34 4.75 -14.00
C LEU A 350 0.83 3.70 -15.01
N TYR A 351 1.49 4.13 -16.09
CA TYR A 351 2.08 3.22 -17.06
C TYR A 351 3.11 2.32 -16.39
N PHE A 352 2.93 1.01 -16.56
CA PHE A 352 3.78 0.00 -15.96
C PHE A 352 3.69 -1.30 -16.73
N GLY A 353 4.79 -2.05 -16.79
CA GLY A 353 4.88 -3.38 -17.36
C GLY A 353 5.83 -4.26 -16.53
N ASP A 354 5.97 -5.52 -16.94
CA ASP A 354 6.67 -6.55 -16.15
C ASP A 354 8.13 -6.21 -15.81
N GLN A 355 8.80 -5.41 -16.66
CA GLN A 355 10.19 -4.99 -16.47
C GLN A 355 10.32 -3.62 -15.80
N SER A 356 9.23 -2.90 -15.56
CA SER A 356 9.28 -1.50 -15.14
C SER A 356 10.02 -1.29 -13.83
N ALA A 357 9.74 -2.12 -12.82
CA ALA A 357 10.44 -2.04 -11.54
C ALA A 357 11.97 -2.15 -11.71
N ARG A 358 12.43 -3.07 -12.58
CA ARG A 358 13.86 -3.22 -12.91
C ARG A 358 14.42 -2.00 -13.64
N MET A 359 13.68 -1.46 -14.62
CA MET A 359 14.08 -0.26 -15.36
C MET A 359 14.24 0.96 -14.44
N LEU A 360 13.33 1.11 -13.47
CA LEU A 360 13.37 2.19 -12.48
C LEU A 360 14.54 2.01 -11.49
N GLU A 361 14.81 0.79 -11.05
CA GLU A 361 15.97 0.50 -10.21
C GLU A 361 17.29 0.79 -10.94
N ASP A 362 17.42 0.34 -12.19
CA ASP A 362 18.59 0.59 -13.05
C ASP A 362 18.75 2.08 -13.41
N ALA A 363 17.65 2.86 -13.35
CA ALA A 363 17.69 4.30 -13.49
C ALA A 363 18.15 5.03 -12.21
N GLY A 364 18.19 4.34 -11.06
CA GLY A 364 18.65 4.90 -9.80
C GLY A 364 17.59 5.69 -9.02
N TYR A 365 16.30 5.37 -9.23
CA TYR A 365 15.21 5.89 -8.41
C TYR A 365 15.27 5.32 -6.99
N ALA A 366 14.96 6.16 -6.00
CA ALA A 366 14.96 5.72 -4.60
C ALA A 366 13.72 4.89 -4.25
N TYR A 367 12.58 5.22 -4.87
CA TYR A 367 11.33 4.51 -4.72
C TYR A 367 10.41 4.80 -5.91
N ASP A 368 9.43 3.92 -6.11
CA ASP A 368 8.32 4.08 -7.03
C ASP A 368 7.00 4.17 -6.23
N SER A 369 6.02 4.89 -6.76
CA SER A 369 4.67 4.99 -6.21
C SER A 369 3.60 4.86 -7.30
N THR A 370 3.86 3.98 -8.27
CA THR A 370 3.03 3.78 -9.46
C THR A 370 1.95 2.72 -9.27
N ALA A 371 2.13 1.74 -8.37
CA ALA A 371 1.20 0.64 -8.20
C ALA A 371 -0.11 1.10 -7.55
N GLY A 372 -1.06 1.50 -8.40
CA GLY A 372 -2.44 1.85 -8.05
C GLY A 372 -3.40 1.52 -9.19
N TYR A 373 -4.63 2.04 -9.10
CA TYR A 373 -5.67 1.87 -10.12
C TYR A 373 -6.05 3.22 -10.72
N ASN A 374 -6.35 3.23 -12.01
CA ASN A 374 -6.95 4.39 -12.66
C ASN A 374 -8.49 4.42 -12.51
N GLU A 375 -9.10 3.25 -12.28
CA GLU A 375 -10.55 3.01 -12.30
C GLU A 375 -11.16 2.62 -10.95
N ALA A 376 -10.35 2.47 -9.92
CA ALA A 376 -10.76 2.12 -8.57
C ALA A 376 -9.87 2.79 -7.53
N VAL A 377 -10.19 2.62 -6.24
CA VAL A 377 -9.31 2.99 -5.13
C VAL A 377 -9.18 1.80 -4.18
N GLY A 378 -8.00 1.65 -3.60
CA GLY A 378 -7.68 0.62 -2.61
C GLY A 378 -6.30 -0.02 -2.81
N TYR A 379 -6.17 -1.24 -2.32
CA TYR A 379 -4.92 -1.98 -2.14
C TYR A 379 -4.58 -2.82 -3.36
N ARG A 380 -4.02 -2.21 -4.43
CA ARG A 380 -3.63 -2.97 -5.63
C ARG A 380 -2.65 -4.10 -5.32
N CYS A 381 -1.68 -3.85 -4.44
CA CYS A 381 -0.70 -4.86 -4.02
C CYS A 381 -1.17 -5.68 -2.81
N GLY A 382 -2.44 -5.59 -2.43
CA GLY A 382 -2.99 -6.21 -1.23
C GLY A 382 -2.47 -5.64 0.09
N THR A 383 -1.67 -4.58 0.07
CA THR A 383 -1.08 -3.93 1.24
C THR A 383 -0.89 -2.43 1.01
N ALA A 384 -0.79 -1.67 2.09
CA ALA A 384 -0.32 -0.27 2.09
C ALA A 384 1.14 -0.12 2.54
N GLN A 385 1.84 -1.22 2.78
CA GLN A 385 3.25 -1.18 3.17
C GLN A 385 4.15 -0.94 1.96
N ALA A 386 5.25 -0.20 2.14
CA ALA A 386 6.27 -0.12 1.10
C ALA A 386 6.99 -1.47 1.00
N PHE A 387 7.05 -2.01 -0.22
CA PHE A 387 7.57 -3.35 -0.48
C PHE A 387 8.71 -3.32 -1.50
N ARG A 388 9.58 -4.31 -1.47
CA ARG A 388 10.58 -4.49 -2.53
C ARG A 388 9.98 -5.37 -3.62
N PRO A 389 9.86 -4.90 -4.88
CA PRO A 389 9.45 -5.76 -5.97
C PRO A 389 10.33 -7.01 -6.05
N VAL A 390 9.72 -8.16 -6.33
CA VAL A 390 10.40 -9.47 -6.22
C VAL A 390 11.62 -9.51 -7.13
N GLY A 391 12.78 -9.85 -6.56
CA GLY A 391 14.05 -9.95 -7.29
C GLY A 391 14.83 -8.65 -7.45
N LEU A 392 14.35 -7.54 -6.89
CA LEU A 392 15.10 -6.28 -6.82
C LEU A 392 15.92 -6.19 -5.53
N GLU A 393 16.80 -5.19 -5.41
CA GLU A 393 17.72 -5.02 -4.28
C GLU A 393 17.49 -3.73 -3.49
N ALA A 394 17.22 -2.62 -4.17
CA ALA A 394 17.19 -1.27 -3.62
C ALA A 394 15.82 -0.60 -3.76
N LEU A 395 15.18 -0.69 -4.94
CA LEU A 395 13.93 0.04 -5.21
C LEU A 395 12.80 -0.47 -4.30
N LEU A 396 12.14 0.47 -3.60
CA LEU A 396 10.90 0.21 -2.87
C LEU A 396 9.70 0.75 -3.65
N GLU A 397 8.64 -0.02 -3.74
CA GLU A 397 7.33 0.39 -4.22
C GLU A 397 6.48 0.85 -3.02
N LEU A 398 5.96 2.07 -3.08
CA LEU A 398 4.99 2.64 -2.16
C LEU A 398 3.62 2.69 -2.86
N PRO A 399 2.72 1.72 -2.61
CA PRO A 399 1.44 1.63 -3.31
C PRO A 399 0.61 2.91 -3.24
N LEU A 400 -0.02 3.25 -4.36
CA LEU A 400 -1.02 4.32 -4.43
C LEU A 400 -2.39 3.76 -4.05
N ILE A 401 -2.97 4.28 -2.96
CA ILE A 401 -4.22 3.75 -2.40
C ILE A 401 -5.45 4.51 -2.89
N VAL A 402 -5.40 5.85 -2.89
CA VAL A 402 -6.55 6.68 -3.28
C VAL A 402 -6.14 7.67 -4.34
N GLN A 403 -6.90 7.73 -5.42
CA GLN A 403 -6.74 8.71 -6.49
C GLN A 403 -8.07 9.43 -6.72
N ASP A 404 -8.05 10.75 -6.64
CA ASP A 404 -9.22 11.62 -6.83
C ASP A 404 -9.93 11.42 -8.18
N THR A 405 -9.20 11.30 -9.29
CA THR A 405 -9.80 11.06 -10.61
C THR A 405 -10.46 9.69 -10.67
N ALA A 406 -9.93 8.68 -9.98
CA ALA A 406 -10.57 7.36 -9.91
C ALA A 406 -11.91 7.45 -9.17
N LEU A 407 -11.97 8.19 -8.05
CA LEU A 407 -13.20 8.41 -7.28
C LEU A 407 -14.28 9.13 -8.12
N PHE A 408 -13.93 10.26 -8.73
CA PHE A 408 -14.92 11.24 -9.15
C PHE A 408 -15.14 11.32 -10.66
N TYR A 409 -14.21 10.86 -11.51
CA TYR A 409 -14.43 10.97 -12.95
C TYR A 409 -15.56 10.05 -13.43
N PRO A 410 -16.50 10.56 -14.27
CA PRO A 410 -17.64 9.77 -14.75
C PRO A 410 -17.29 8.49 -15.52
N GLY A 411 -16.12 8.44 -16.16
CA GLY A 411 -15.63 7.24 -16.87
C GLY A 411 -14.86 6.26 -15.98
N ARG A 412 -14.76 6.53 -14.68
CA ARG A 412 -14.12 5.69 -13.66
C ARG A 412 -15.21 5.26 -12.67
N MET A 413 -15.05 5.53 -11.36
CA MET A 413 -16.09 5.22 -10.38
C MET A 413 -17.26 6.22 -10.42
N GLY A 414 -17.03 7.46 -10.85
CA GLY A 414 -18.07 8.48 -11.05
C GLY A 414 -18.90 8.81 -9.79
N LEU A 415 -18.30 8.65 -8.60
CA LEU A 415 -18.97 8.84 -7.32
C LEU A 415 -19.27 10.33 -7.07
N THR A 416 -20.30 10.58 -6.27
CA THR A 416 -20.47 11.89 -5.62
C THR A 416 -19.52 12.00 -4.42
N GLU A 417 -19.28 13.22 -3.94
CA GLU A 417 -18.52 13.44 -2.70
C GLU A 417 -19.12 12.68 -1.51
N GLU A 418 -20.45 12.67 -1.40
CA GLU A 418 -21.16 11.91 -0.36
C GLU A 418 -20.96 10.39 -0.51
N GLY A 419 -20.97 9.87 -1.74
CA GLY A 419 -20.74 8.45 -2.02
C GLY A 419 -19.28 8.01 -1.87
N ALA A 420 -18.32 8.90 -2.11
CA ALA A 420 -16.90 8.62 -1.94
C ALA A 420 -16.49 8.58 -0.45
N TRP A 421 -17.19 9.30 0.42
CA TRP A 421 -16.80 9.46 1.82
C TRP A 421 -16.77 8.14 2.62
N PRO A 422 -17.80 7.26 2.59
CA PRO A 422 -17.76 5.98 3.29
C PRO A 422 -16.62 5.08 2.80
N LEU A 423 -16.31 5.11 1.51
CA LEU A 423 -15.22 4.35 0.92
C LEU A 423 -13.85 4.80 1.46
N ILE A 424 -13.63 6.12 1.60
CA ILE A 424 -12.42 6.65 2.23
C ILE A 424 -12.31 6.21 3.69
N LEU A 425 -13.42 6.24 4.43
CA LEU A 425 -13.44 5.79 5.84
C LEU A 425 -13.15 4.29 5.97
N GLU A 426 -13.64 3.47 5.04
CA GLU A 426 -13.32 2.03 4.97
C GLU A 426 -11.82 1.81 4.77
N LEU A 427 -11.21 2.45 3.76
CA LEU A 427 -9.78 2.34 3.48
C LEU A 427 -8.92 2.86 4.65
N LEU A 428 -9.30 3.97 5.26
CA LEU A 428 -8.65 4.50 6.45
C LEU A 428 -8.76 3.54 7.65
N GLY A 429 -9.91 2.88 7.81
CA GLY A 429 -10.13 1.85 8.84
C GLY A 429 -9.16 0.67 8.67
N HIS A 430 -8.91 0.24 7.44
CA HIS A 430 -7.89 -0.77 7.15
C HIS A 430 -6.47 -0.29 7.50
N ALA A 431 -6.09 0.94 7.13
CA ALA A 431 -4.79 1.51 7.48
C ALA A 431 -4.60 1.59 9.02
N LYS A 432 -5.63 2.00 9.78
CA LYS A 432 -5.59 1.98 11.25
C LYS A 432 -5.44 0.58 11.84
N LYS A 433 -6.08 -0.42 11.22
CA LYS A 433 -6.08 -1.81 11.71
C LYS A 433 -4.76 -2.53 11.40
N HIS A 434 -4.23 -2.33 10.20
CA HIS A 434 -3.09 -3.10 9.69
C HIS A 434 -1.78 -2.30 9.67
N GLY A 435 -1.83 -0.98 9.88
CA GLY A 435 -0.72 -0.06 9.66
C GLY A 435 -0.52 0.20 8.15
N GLY A 436 0.70 0.59 7.78
CA GLY A 436 1.01 0.94 6.39
C GLY A 436 0.94 2.45 6.12
N ALA A 437 1.14 2.83 4.85
CA ALA A 437 1.03 4.20 4.37
C ALA A 437 -0.21 4.37 3.49
N LEU A 438 -1.16 5.18 3.96
CA LEU A 438 -2.30 5.61 3.15
C LEU A 438 -1.84 6.69 2.17
N THR A 439 -1.43 6.29 0.97
CA THR A 439 -0.97 7.19 -0.10
C THR A 439 -2.15 7.76 -0.88
N LEU A 440 -2.25 9.08 -0.93
CA LEU A 440 -3.30 9.83 -1.62
C LEU A 440 -2.71 10.57 -2.82
N ASN A 441 -3.35 10.49 -3.98
CA ASN A 441 -3.05 11.30 -5.16
C ASN A 441 -4.20 12.28 -5.43
N TRP A 442 -3.93 13.57 -5.21
CA TRP A 442 -4.82 14.66 -5.55
C TRP A 442 -4.18 15.51 -6.64
N HIS A 443 -4.67 15.41 -7.87
CA HIS A 443 -4.08 16.04 -9.04
C HIS A 443 -4.22 17.57 -8.99
N ASP A 444 -3.26 18.25 -9.61
CA ASP A 444 -3.18 19.71 -9.81
C ASP A 444 -4.52 20.46 -9.98
N ARG A 445 -5.44 19.97 -10.81
CA ARG A 445 -6.73 20.65 -11.13
C ARG A 445 -7.86 20.32 -10.17
N SER A 446 -7.64 19.48 -9.17
CA SER A 446 -8.71 18.98 -8.30
C SER A 446 -9.26 20.03 -7.35
N LEU A 447 -8.42 20.97 -6.90
CA LEU A 447 -8.88 22.14 -6.13
C LEU A 447 -9.42 23.27 -7.05
N ALA A 448 -9.10 23.21 -8.34
CA ALA A 448 -9.35 24.28 -9.29
C ALA A 448 -10.78 24.25 -9.89
N PRO A 449 -11.24 25.39 -10.46
CA PRO A 449 -12.45 25.41 -11.28
C PRO A 449 -12.42 24.36 -12.38
N GLU A 450 -13.60 23.81 -12.69
CA GLU A 450 -13.93 22.58 -13.43
C GLU A 450 -14.15 21.35 -12.55
N ARG A 451 -13.36 21.15 -11.48
CA ARG A 451 -13.49 20.00 -10.57
C ARG A 451 -14.04 20.43 -9.20
N LEU A 452 -13.39 21.43 -8.58
CA LEU A 452 -13.78 22.01 -7.29
C LEU A 452 -13.98 20.95 -6.18
N TRP A 453 -13.08 19.98 -6.07
CA TRP A 453 -13.08 18.96 -5.00
C TRP A 453 -12.35 19.42 -3.74
N GLY A 454 -12.08 20.72 -3.60
CA GLY A 454 -11.33 21.28 -2.47
C GLY A 454 -12.05 21.17 -1.12
N ASP A 455 -13.38 21.24 -1.10
CA ASP A 455 -14.13 21.08 0.16
C ASP A 455 -14.02 19.64 0.68
N PHE A 456 -14.10 18.66 -0.22
CA PHE A 456 -13.86 17.24 0.11
C PHE A 456 -12.43 17.04 0.60
N TYR A 457 -11.43 17.59 -0.11
CA TYR A 457 -10.02 17.49 0.29
C TYR A 457 -9.78 18.10 1.67
N ALA A 458 -10.32 19.29 1.95
CA ALA A 458 -10.21 19.93 3.26
C ALA A 458 -10.88 19.11 4.37
N GLY A 459 -12.01 18.46 4.08
CA GLY A 459 -12.65 17.49 4.97
C GLY A 459 -11.74 16.30 5.26
N LEU A 460 -11.14 15.73 4.21
CA LEU A 460 -10.23 14.59 4.31
C LEU A 460 -9.00 14.94 5.18
N LEU A 461 -8.36 16.09 4.93
CA LEU A 461 -7.24 16.58 5.75
C LEU A 461 -7.60 16.69 7.23
N ARG A 462 -8.83 17.13 7.55
CA ARG A 462 -9.31 17.21 8.94
C ARG A 462 -9.44 15.82 9.57
N VAL A 463 -9.98 14.85 8.84
CA VAL A 463 -10.09 13.46 9.32
C VAL A 463 -8.73 12.85 9.55
N LEU A 464 -7.77 13.03 8.64
CA LEU A 464 -6.42 12.48 8.74
C LEU A 464 -5.68 13.04 9.96
N ARG A 465 -5.73 14.36 10.17
CA ARG A 465 -5.15 15.02 11.35
C ARG A 465 -5.70 14.46 12.67
N ASN A 466 -6.98 14.08 12.69
CA ASN A 466 -7.66 13.55 13.89
C ASN A 466 -7.61 12.02 13.98
N SER A 467 -6.88 11.35 13.10
CA SER A 467 -6.89 9.89 12.98
C SER A 467 -5.61 9.21 13.49
N GLY A 468 -4.70 9.94 14.15
CA GLY A 468 -3.43 9.37 14.60
C GLY A 468 -2.45 9.07 13.45
N ALA A 469 -2.63 9.71 12.29
CA ALA A 469 -1.77 9.53 11.13
C ALA A 469 -0.45 10.30 11.29
N TRP A 470 0.67 9.66 10.97
CA TRP A 470 1.90 10.38 10.64
C TRP A 470 1.82 10.86 9.19
N ILE A 471 1.50 12.14 9.00
CA ILE A 471 1.41 12.76 7.67
C ILE A 471 2.77 13.34 7.29
N ASP A 472 3.37 12.83 6.21
CA ASP A 472 4.69 13.25 5.75
C ASP A 472 4.88 12.95 4.25
N THR A 473 6.04 13.31 3.69
CA THR A 473 6.37 13.03 2.29
C THR A 473 6.51 11.52 2.01
N ALA A 474 6.32 11.12 0.76
CA ALA A 474 6.48 9.75 0.31
C ALA A 474 7.91 9.23 0.56
N SER A 475 8.95 10.03 0.27
CA SER A 475 10.34 9.71 0.62
C SER A 475 10.55 9.41 2.09
N ARG A 476 9.92 10.16 3.01
CA ARG A 476 10.07 9.95 4.45
C ARG A 476 9.33 8.69 4.90
N ALA A 477 8.14 8.43 4.37
CA ALA A 477 7.44 7.17 4.61
C ALA A 477 8.26 5.95 4.12
N VAL A 478 8.78 6.00 2.90
CA VAL A 478 9.66 4.97 2.35
C VAL A 478 10.92 4.79 3.20
N ARG A 479 11.55 5.89 3.63
CA ARG A 479 12.72 5.83 4.52
C ARG A 479 12.40 5.16 5.86
N TRP A 480 11.22 5.41 6.42
CA TRP A 480 10.77 4.71 7.62
C TRP A 480 10.58 3.20 7.38
N PHE A 481 10.01 2.79 6.23
CA PHE A 481 9.94 1.37 5.87
C PHE A 481 11.32 0.75 5.63
N ALA A 482 12.25 1.48 5.00
CA ALA A 482 13.63 1.05 4.83
C ALA A 482 14.30 0.83 6.20
N LYS A 483 14.18 1.79 7.12
CA LYS A 483 14.61 1.67 8.52
C LYS A 483 14.00 0.44 9.19
N ARG A 484 12.69 0.22 9.05
CA ARG A 484 12.00 -0.97 9.59
C ARG A 484 12.59 -2.27 9.05
N ARG A 485 12.96 -2.33 7.76
CA ARG A 485 13.58 -3.51 7.14
C ARG A 485 14.96 -3.83 7.72
N THR A 486 15.70 -2.82 8.19
CA THR A 486 17.00 -3.03 8.85
C THR A 486 16.90 -3.71 10.23
N VAL A 487 15.69 -3.88 10.76
CA VAL A 487 15.53 -4.50 12.08
C VAL A 487 16.01 -5.95 12.07
N SER A 488 16.91 -6.28 12.99
CA SER A 488 17.28 -7.66 13.32
C SER A 488 16.89 -8.03 14.75
N PHE A 489 16.48 -9.28 14.91
CA PHE A 489 16.14 -9.88 16.20
C PHE A 489 17.33 -10.71 16.69
N ASP A 490 18.19 -10.10 17.51
CA ASP A 490 19.43 -10.71 17.99
C ASP A 490 19.20 -11.71 19.13
N GLY A 491 18.06 -11.60 19.83
CA GLY A 491 17.67 -12.53 20.89
C GLY A 491 16.21 -12.36 21.26
N VAL A 492 15.44 -13.45 21.20
CA VAL A 492 14.04 -13.49 21.64
C VAL A 492 13.83 -14.77 22.44
N SER A 493 13.55 -14.64 23.73
CA SER A 493 13.24 -15.79 24.59
C SER A 493 11.98 -15.54 25.41
N PHE A 494 11.19 -16.60 25.57
CA PHE A 494 9.99 -16.61 26.40
C PHE A 494 10.23 -17.59 27.55
N SER A 495 10.26 -17.11 28.79
CA SER A 495 10.54 -17.93 29.97
C SER A 495 9.81 -17.39 31.20
N GLN A 496 9.19 -18.28 31.99
CA GLN A 496 8.61 -17.94 33.30
C GLN A 496 7.65 -16.74 33.30
N GLY A 497 6.77 -16.61 32.29
CA GLY A 497 5.84 -15.48 32.17
C GLY A 497 6.53 -14.15 31.84
N LYS A 498 7.71 -14.22 31.21
CA LYS A 498 8.46 -13.06 30.73
C LYS A 498 8.97 -13.26 29.32
N VAL A 499 9.14 -12.16 28.61
CA VAL A 499 9.80 -12.10 27.31
C VAL A 499 11.08 -11.28 27.46
N SER A 500 12.22 -11.83 27.02
CA SER A 500 13.48 -11.11 26.89
C SER A 500 13.74 -10.84 25.41
N LEU A 501 14.00 -9.58 25.09
CA LEU A 501 14.08 -9.07 23.73
C LEU A 501 15.35 -8.25 23.55
N ARG A 502 16.15 -8.65 22.56
CA ARG A 502 17.23 -7.86 21.98
C ARG A 502 16.94 -7.63 20.51
N VAL A 503 16.62 -6.38 20.18
CA VAL A 503 16.28 -5.92 18.82
C VAL A 503 17.15 -4.73 18.49
N ARG A 504 17.65 -4.67 17.25
CA ARG A 504 18.44 -3.55 16.73
C ARG A 504 17.91 -3.11 15.38
N SER A 505 18.18 -1.87 15.02
CA SER A 505 17.84 -1.25 13.73
C SER A 505 18.87 -0.18 13.41
N GLU A 506 18.96 0.22 12.14
CA GLU A 506 19.76 1.39 11.78
C GLU A 506 19.20 2.67 12.42
N LYS A 507 20.12 3.54 12.86
CA LYS A 507 19.77 4.81 13.47
C LYS A 507 19.41 5.80 12.37
N ASP A 508 18.17 6.27 12.39
CA ASP A 508 17.70 7.39 11.59
C ASP A 508 16.74 8.23 12.43
N GLU A 509 17.19 9.42 12.83
CA GLU A 509 16.44 10.39 13.63
C GLU A 509 15.54 11.28 12.76
N SER A 510 15.67 11.21 11.43
CA SER A 510 14.85 12.01 10.53
C SER A 510 13.41 11.50 10.50
N VAL A 511 13.15 10.22 10.77
CA VAL A 511 11.82 9.59 10.79
C VAL A 511 11.45 9.09 12.20
N PRO A 512 10.16 8.85 12.50
CA PRO A 512 9.77 8.34 13.81
C PRO A 512 10.47 7.03 14.22
N GLY A 513 10.36 6.73 15.51
CA GLY A 513 10.80 5.45 16.05
C GLY A 513 10.02 4.26 15.47
N LEU A 514 10.46 3.07 15.84
CA LEU A 514 9.80 1.80 15.56
C LEU A 514 9.09 1.30 16.83
N VAL A 515 8.19 0.34 16.67
CA VAL A 515 7.49 -0.32 17.77
C VAL A 515 7.83 -1.80 17.73
N VAL A 516 8.20 -2.40 18.86
CA VAL A 516 8.13 -3.86 19.02
C VAL A 516 6.78 -4.18 19.64
N ARG A 517 6.04 -5.09 19.02
CA ARG A 517 4.76 -5.60 19.51
C ARG A 517 4.92 -7.03 19.97
N VAL A 518 4.53 -7.29 21.22
CA VAL A 518 4.52 -8.63 21.82
C VAL A 518 3.09 -9.10 21.98
N HIS A 519 2.75 -10.20 21.29
CA HIS A 519 1.46 -10.86 21.37
C HIS A 519 1.55 -12.06 22.32
N THR A 520 0.60 -12.13 23.26
CA THR A 520 0.46 -13.27 24.17
C THR A 520 -0.75 -14.12 23.76
N PRO A 521 -0.64 -15.46 23.77
CA PRO A 521 -1.79 -16.31 23.55
C PRO A 521 -2.81 -16.14 24.66
N GLU A 522 -4.09 -16.28 24.35
CA GLU A 522 -5.12 -16.35 25.38
C GLU A 522 -4.89 -17.60 26.23
N ASN A 523 -4.81 -17.42 27.55
CA ASN A 523 -5.05 -18.53 28.46
C ASN A 523 -6.55 -18.82 28.40
N ASP A 524 -6.95 -20.05 28.05
CA ASP A 524 -8.33 -20.58 28.19
C ASP A 524 -8.85 -20.57 29.65
N ARG A 525 -8.21 -19.82 30.57
CA ARG A 525 -8.56 -19.69 31.97
C ARG A 525 -8.66 -18.22 32.36
N ALA A 526 -9.86 -17.66 32.17
CA ALA A 526 -10.50 -16.61 32.97
C ALA A 526 -11.34 -15.64 32.11
N ALA A 527 -12.29 -16.15 31.33
CA ALA A 527 -13.45 -15.33 30.96
C ALA A 527 -14.42 -15.30 32.17
N GLY A 528 -14.18 -14.39 33.11
CA GLY A 528 -15.20 -14.00 34.09
C GLY A 528 -16.31 -13.21 33.36
N PRO A 529 -17.58 -13.30 33.81
CA PRO A 529 -18.68 -12.62 33.14
C PRO A 529 -18.64 -11.14 33.50
N GLY A 530 -18.07 -10.31 32.63
CA GLY A 530 -18.09 -8.86 32.77
C GLY A 530 -17.87 -8.17 31.42
N PRO A 531 -18.62 -7.09 31.10
CA PRO A 531 -18.41 -6.33 29.88
C PRO A 531 -17.19 -5.41 30.09
N ALA A 532 -15.99 -5.94 29.90
CA ALA A 532 -14.79 -5.12 29.79
C ALA A 532 -14.62 -4.66 28.35
N ALA A 533 -14.32 -3.38 28.14
CA ALA A 533 -13.89 -2.84 26.85
C ALA A 533 -12.74 -3.70 26.27
N PRO A 534 -12.64 -3.88 24.94
CA PRO A 534 -11.63 -4.75 24.34
C PRO A 534 -10.22 -4.27 24.73
N GLN A 535 -9.61 -4.97 25.69
CA GLN A 535 -8.22 -4.75 26.08
C GLN A 535 -7.33 -5.08 24.88
N LYS A 536 -6.38 -4.19 24.54
CA LYS A 536 -5.38 -4.46 23.51
C LYS A 536 -4.62 -5.74 23.90
N LYS A 537 -4.69 -6.79 23.07
CA LYS A 537 -4.14 -8.15 23.32
C LYS A 537 -2.62 -8.24 23.10
N TYR A 538 -1.91 -7.12 23.20
CA TYR A 538 -0.49 -7.03 22.92
C TYR A 538 0.15 -5.88 23.71
N LEU A 539 1.46 -5.98 23.92
CA LEU A 539 2.30 -4.94 24.49
C LEU A 539 3.12 -4.26 23.37
N ASP A 540 3.00 -2.95 23.26
CA ASP A 540 3.81 -2.14 22.33
C ASP A 540 4.91 -1.41 23.10
N VAL A 541 6.14 -1.49 22.58
CA VAL A 541 7.31 -0.81 23.14
C VAL A 541 8.04 -0.06 22.03
N ALA A 542 8.11 1.26 22.16
CA ALA A 542 8.81 2.11 21.20
C ALA A 542 10.34 1.99 21.36
N PHE A 543 11.06 1.99 20.24
CA PHE A 543 12.52 2.02 20.19
C PHE A 543 13.03 2.75 18.93
N SER A 544 14.26 3.25 18.94
CA SER A 544 14.81 4.02 17.82
C SER A 544 16.11 3.46 17.22
N ASN A 545 16.83 2.61 17.95
CA ASN A 545 18.05 1.97 17.48
C ASN A 545 18.14 0.57 18.10
N VAL A 546 18.48 0.48 19.40
CA VAL A 546 18.58 -0.77 20.14
C VAL A 546 17.52 -0.81 21.24
N LEU A 547 16.86 -1.96 21.38
CA LEU A 547 16.03 -2.33 22.51
C LEU A 547 16.61 -3.59 23.14
N ASN A 548 16.99 -3.51 24.42
CA ASN A 548 17.40 -4.66 25.22
C ASN A 548 16.59 -4.62 26.52
N ALA A 549 15.54 -5.43 26.59
CA ALA A 549 14.57 -5.33 27.68
C ALA A 549 13.90 -6.67 27.97
N GLU A 550 13.41 -6.78 29.20
CA GLU A 550 12.62 -7.91 29.69
C GLU A 550 11.25 -7.38 30.14
N PHE A 551 10.18 -8.00 29.64
CA PHE A 551 8.81 -7.61 29.95
C PHE A 551 8.03 -8.78 30.56
N PRO A 552 7.16 -8.54 31.55
CA PRO A 552 6.20 -9.53 31.99
C PRO A 552 5.14 -9.77 30.90
N ILE A 553 4.72 -11.02 30.71
CA ILE A 553 3.74 -11.45 29.69
C ILE A 553 2.75 -12.48 30.21
#